data_AF-A0A953Y951-F1
#
_entry.id   AF-A0A953Y951-F1
#
_cell.length_a   1.000
_cell.length_b   1.000
_cell.length_c   1.000
_cell.angle_alpha   90.00
_cell.angle_beta   90.00
_cell.angle_gamma   90.00
#
_symmetry.space_group_name_H-M   'P 1'
#
loop_
_entity.id
_entity.type
_entity.pdbx_description
1 polymer ?
#
loop_
_entity_poly.entity_id
_entity_poly.type
_entity_poly.pdbx_seq_one_letter_code
_entity_poly.pdbx_strand_id
1 'polypeptide(L)'
;MPVALDCWDYRRAKGPGGEFFRSFAVPAELNRVNDDGNRSLQGHYVVDPGGRLLAAHNRRGAQALRELTARALAAFRPQEWALPTLDADSLGRTPPPGARVLNVYTRVVDWTEALQLSPSDFQRDQMVFNREATGLDHLWVTRAELDALCVREPRPGAAWQAPASLARRLARFHLVDDVRGEPPHYRRSEVRAAELRATVRETSPEGWVTVALSGRFELDAKDDPSYPRWFRGSLDGALEYHLLTAELRRFELLAEGQTEGSGRYTPGAPEGPYRLRVACELPPDAFAVDVPPQGSRSVLDYLVP
;
A
#
# COMPACT_ATOMS: atom_id res chain seq x y z
N MET A 1 20.96 -12.72 3.60
CA MET A 1 19.96 -11.79 4.16
C MET A 1 18.87 -11.60 3.12
N PRO A 2 17.59 -11.92 3.41
CA PRO A 2 16.50 -11.57 2.52
C PRO A 2 16.24 -10.07 2.58
N VAL A 3 15.99 -9.44 1.43
CA VAL A 3 15.64 -8.02 1.32
C VAL A 3 14.44 -7.90 0.40
N ALA A 4 13.44 -7.11 0.79
CA ALA A 4 12.35 -6.71 -0.08
C ALA A 4 12.62 -5.30 -0.59
N LEU A 5 12.48 -5.08 -1.90
CA LEU A 5 12.72 -3.79 -2.55
C LEU A 5 11.52 -3.44 -3.42
N ASP A 6 11.12 -2.17 -3.48
CA ASP A 6 10.23 -1.71 -4.54
C ASP A 6 11.02 -1.61 -5.86
N CYS A 7 10.80 -2.58 -6.74
CA CYS A 7 11.45 -2.61 -8.05
C CYS A 7 11.15 -1.36 -8.90
N TRP A 8 10.08 -0.61 -8.60
CA TRP A 8 9.75 0.64 -9.27
C TRP A 8 10.85 1.69 -9.10
N ASP A 9 11.40 1.84 -7.89
CA ASP A 9 12.43 2.82 -7.57
C ASP A 9 13.78 2.37 -8.14
N TYR A 10 14.18 1.11 -7.87
CA TYR A 10 15.49 0.58 -8.26
C TYR A 10 15.67 0.41 -9.77
N ARG A 11 14.63 0.02 -10.52
CA ARG A 11 14.76 -0.15 -11.97
C ARG A 11 15.06 1.15 -12.72
N ARG A 12 14.74 2.31 -12.12
CA ARG A 12 14.93 3.64 -12.73
C ARG A 12 16.06 4.45 -12.09
N ALA A 13 16.50 4.07 -10.89
CA ALA A 13 17.54 4.78 -10.16
C ALA A 13 18.86 4.82 -10.94
N LYS A 14 19.42 6.02 -11.11
CA LYS A 14 20.69 6.23 -11.85
C LYS A 14 21.95 6.01 -11.00
N GLY A 15 21.80 5.79 -9.69
CA GLY A 15 22.92 5.60 -8.77
C GLY A 15 23.35 4.14 -8.58
N PRO A 16 24.40 3.89 -7.77
CA PRO A 16 25.01 2.57 -7.59
C PRO A 16 24.03 1.46 -7.20
N GLY A 17 23.05 1.75 -6.33
CA GLY A 17 22.03 0.77 -5.94
C GLY A 17 21.11 0.34 -7.10
N GLY A 18 20.75 1.28 -7.99
CA GLY A 18 19.95 0.98 -9.17
C GLY A 18 20.73 0.21 -10.23
N GLU A 19 22.00 0.58 -10.42
CA GLU A 19 22.93 -0.15 -11.31
C GLU A 19 23.16 -1.58 -10.83
N PHE A 20 23.43 -1.75 -9.54
CA PHE A 20 23.58 -3.06 -8.91
C PHE A 20 22.33 -3.92 -9.11
N PHE A 21 21.14 -3.38 -8.80
CA PHE A 21 19.88 -4.10 -9.02
C PHE A 21 19.69 -4.52 -10.49
N ARG A 22 19.91 -3.61 -11.44
CA ARG A 22 19.74 -3.92 -12.88
C ARG A 22 20.76 -4.93 -13.39
N SER A 23 21.97 -4.96 -12.82
CA SER A 23 23.05 -5.86 -13.25
C SER A 23 22.66 -7.34 -13.21
N PHE A 24 21.79 -7.74 -12.27
CA PHE A 24 21.27 -9.09 -12.18
C PHE A 24 19.80 -9.22 -12.62
N ALA A 25 18.98 -8.19 -12.41
CA ALA A 25 17.56 -8.29 -12.70
C ALA A 25 17.25 -8.26 -14.21
N VAL A 26 17.98 -7.47 -15.00
CA VAL A 26 17.77 -7.39 -16.46
C VAL A 26 18.16 -8.69 -17.17
N PRO A 27 19.36 -9.27 -16.93
CA PRO A 27 19.75 -10.53 -17.57
C PRO A 27 18.97 -11.75 -17.09
N ALA A 28 18.27 -11.67 -15.95
CA ALA A 28 17.44 -12.78 -15.45
C ALA A 28 16.27 -13.12 -16.38
N GLU A 29 15.86 -12.18 -17.24
CA GLU A 29 14.78 -12.34 -18.24
C GLU A 29 13.48 -12.94 -17.69
N LEU A 30 13.19 -12.70 -16.41
CA LEU A 30 12.14 -13.42 -15.68
C LEU A 30 10.73 -13.30 -16.26
N ASN A 31 10.44 -12.15 -16.85
CA ASN A 31 9.09 -11.79 -17.28
C ASN A 31 9.05 -11.57 -18.79
N ARG A 32 7.85 -11.74 -19.35
CA ARG A 32 7.61 -11.42 -20.75
C ARG A 32 7.79 -9.91 -20.99
N VAL A 33 8.21 -9.59 -22.20
CA VAL A 33 8.18 -8.21 -22.71
C VAL A 33 6.72 -7.84 -22.94
N ASN A 34 6.30 -6.69 -22.42
CA ASN A 34 4.95 -6.17 -22.65
C ASN A 34 4.85 -5.49 -24.02
N ASP A 35 3.65 -5.05 -24.39
CA ASP A 35 3.38 -4.42 -25.69
C ASP A 35 4.17 -3.12 -25.93
N ASP A 36 4.64 -2.47 -24.85
CA ASP A 36 5.46 -1.26 -24.89
C ASP A 36 6.96 -1.56 -25.03
N GLY A 37 7.34 -2.81 -25.30
CA GLY A 37 8.74 -3.24 -25.40
C GLY A 37 9.48 -3.31 -24.05
N ASN A 38 8.77 -3.16 -22.93
CA ASN A 38 9.33 -3.15 -21.59
C ASN A 38 9.15 -4.49 -20.88
N ARG A 39 10.14 -4.87 -20.07
CA ARG A 39 10.08 -6.06 -19.21
C ARG A 39 9.89 -5.66 -17.75
N SER A 40 8.93 -6.29 -17.07
CA SER A 40 8.85 -6.15 -15.60
C SER A 40 10.08 -6.78 -14.96
N LEU A 41 10.69 -6.09 -13.99
CA LEU A 41 11.77 -6.63 -13.16
C LEU A 41 11.25 -7.17 -11.82
N GLN A 42 9.93 -7.35 -11.68
CA GLN A 42 9.34 -7.98 -10.50
C GLN A 42 9.71 -9.46 -10.44
N GLY A 43 10.12 -9.93 -9.27
CA GLY A 43 10.42 -11.34 -9.04
C GLY A 43 11.28 -11.55 -7.81
N HIS A 44 11.64 -12.81 -7.60
CA HIS A 44 12.56 -13.22 -6.56
C HIS A 44 13.92 -13.52 -7.21
N TYR A 45 14.97 -12.92 -6.64
CA TYR A 45 16.34 -13.06 -7.10
C TYR A 45 17.20 -13.52 -5.93
N VAL A 46 18.09 -14.47 -6.18
CA VAL A 46 19.17 -14.84 -5.27
C VAL A 46 20.47 -14.52 -5.96
N VAL A 47 21.22 -13.58 -5.39
CA VAL A 47 22.51 -13.12 -5.91
C VAL A 47 23.59 -13.40 -4.87
N ASP A 48 24.83 -13.61 -5.32
CA ASP A 48 25.98 -13.59 -4.42
C ASP A 48 26.37 -12.14 -4.06
N PRO A 49 27.25 -11.92 -3.07
CA PRO A 49 27.63 -10.57 -2.64
C PRO A 49 28.33 -9.72 -3.72
N GLY A 50 28.82 -10.34 -4.80
CA GLY A 50 29.36 -9.63 -5.96
C GLY A 50 28.30 -9.20 -6.99
N GLY A 51 27.02 -9.50 -6.74
CA GLY A 51 25.91 -9.21 -7.64
C GLY A 51 25.69 -10.26 -8.72
N ARG A 52 26.40 -11.40 -8.70
CA ARG A 52 26.17 -12.47 -9.67
C ARG A 52 24.85 -13.17 -9.36
N LEU A 53 23.98 -13.27 -10.36
CA LEU A 53 22.73 -14.00 -10.23
C LEU A 53 22.97 -15.51 -10.08
N LEU A 54 22.45 -16.10 -9.01
CA LEU A 54 22.53 -17.54 -8.75
C LEU A 54 21.25 -18.26 -9.17
N ALA A 55 20.09 -17.65 -8.88
CA ALA A 55 18.80 -18.15 -9.31
C ALA A 55 17.77 -17.02 -9.31
N ALA A 56 16.74 -17.15 -10.14
CA ALA A 56 15.62 -16.23 -10.16
C ALA A 56 14.31 -16.95 -10.54
N HIS A 57 13.17 -16.43 -10.08
CA HIS A 57 11.85 -16.74 -10.64
C HIS A 57 10.79 -15.72 -10.20
N ASN A 58 9.63 -15.69 -10.87
CA ASN A 58 8.48 -14.89 -10.43
C ASN A 58 7.31 -15.72 -9.85
N ARG A 59 7.59 -16.94 -9.36
CA ARG A 59 6.60 -17.75 -8.63
C ARG A 59 6.51 -17.29 -7.17
N ARG A 60 5.31 -17.36 -6.60
CA ARG A 60 5.00 -17.02 -5.20
C ARG A 60 4.86 -18.28 -4.34
N GLY A 61 4.88 -18.11 -3.02
CA GLY A 61 4.64 -19.18 -2.05
C GLY A 61 5.92 -19.83 -1.49
N ALA A 62 5.78 -20.40 -0.29
CA ALA A 62 6.91 -20.93 0.48
C ALA A 62 7.67 -22.05 -0.25
N GLN A 63 6.95 -22.95 -0.93
CA GLN A 63 7.57 -24.03 -1.69
C GLN A 63 8.42 -23.49 -2.85
N ALA A 64 7.91 -22.53 -3.63
CA ALA A 64 8.64 -21.93 -4.74
C ALA A 64 9.93 -21.24 -4.23
N LEU A 65 9.83 -20.47 -3.15
CA LEU A 65 10.99 -19.82 -2.50
C LEU A 65 12.01 -20.84 -1.98
N ARG A 66 11.55 -21.97 -1.43
CA ARG A 66 12.43 -23.06 -0.99
C ARG A 66 13.18 -23.67 -2.17
N GLU A 67 12.49 -23.96 -3.27
CA GLU A 67 13.09 -24.47 -4.51
C GLU A 67 14.11 -23.48 -5.10
N LEU A 68 13.78 -22.19 -5.12
CA LEU A 68 14.69 -21.13 -5.58
C LEU A 68 15.98 -21.10 -4.75
N THR A 69 15.83 -21.13 -3.42
CA THR A 69 16.95 -21.07 -2.49
C THR A 69 17.83 -22.31 -2.60
N ALA A 70 17.23 -23.50 -2.76
CA ALA A 70 17.97 -24.74 -2.97
C ALA A 70 18.79 -24.71 -4.27
N ARG A 71 18.22 -24.20 -5.38
CA ARG A 71 18.96 -24.03 -6.64
C ARG A 71 20.11 -23.04 -6.49
N ALA A 72 19.88 -21.91 -5.83
CA ALA A 72 20.91 -20.91 -5.60
C ALA A 72 22.05 -21.46 -4.72
N LEU A 73 21.72 -22.23 -3.68
CA LEU A 73 22.71 -22.86 -2.80
C LEU A 73 23.59 -23.85 -3.57
N ALA A 74 23.02 -24.65 -4.47
CA ALA A 74 23.80 -25.57 -5.30
C ALA A 74 24.75 -24.83 -6.28
N ALA A 75 24.37 -23.64 -6.74
CA ALA A 75 25.17 -22.79 -7.63
C ALA A 75 26.18 -21.90 -6.89
N PHE A 76 26.03 -21.75 -5.58
CA PHE A 76 26.89 -20.90 -4.75
C PHE A 76 28.29 -21.50 -4.61
N ARG A 77 29.30 -20.64 -4.67
CA ARG A 77 30.70 -21.00 -4.43
C ARG A 77 31.27 -20.02 -3.42
N PRO A 78 31.73 -20.50 -2.24
CA PRO A 78 32.38 -19.64 -1.27
C PRO A 78 33.64 -19.00 -1.86
N GLN A 79 33.80 -17.70 -1.65
CA GLN A 79 35.01 -16.95 -1.97
C GLN A 79 35.09 -15.75 -1.01
N GLU A 80 36.21 -15.04 -1.00
CA GLU A 80 36.27 -13.75 -0.31
C GLU A 80 35.62 -12.67 -1.16
N TRP A 81 34.85 -11.79 -0.52
CA TRP A 81 34.22 -10.65 -1.18
C TRP A 81 34.71 -9.35 -0.56
N ALA A 82 35.21 -8.44 -1.40
CA ALA A 82 35.33 -7.04 -1.03
C ALA A 82 33.98 -6.37 -1.26
N LEU A 83 33.23 -6.14 -0.18
CA LEU A 83 31.95 -5.45 -0.27
C LEU A 83 32.20 -3.95 -0.47
N PRO A 84 31.60 -3.32 -1.50
CA PRO A 84 31.67 -1.87 -1.62
C PRO A 84 30.95 -1.21 -0.44
N THR A 85 31.51 -0.11 0.06
CA THR A 85 30.74 0.82 0.90
C THR A 85 29.74 1.51 -0.01
N LEU A 86 28.47 1.18 0.14
CA LEU A 86 27.40 1.92 -0.52
C LEU A 86 27.03 3.10 0.38
N ASP A 87 27.05 4.31 -0.16
CA ASP A 87 26.31 5.40 0.46
C ASP A 87 24.85 4.98 0.50
N ALA A 88 24.26 5.07 1.70
CA ALA A 88 22.85 4.78 1.92
C ALA A 88 22.00 5.90 1.32
N ASP A 89 22.06 6.08 0.01
CA ASP A 89 21.03 6.82 -0.70
C ASP A 89 19.77 5.97 -0.60
N SER A 90 18.86 6.36 0.31
CA SER A 90 17.53 5.75 0.36
C SER A 90 16.83 6.07 -0.95
N LEU A 91 16.89 5.15 -1.91
CA LEU A 91 16.16 5.26 -3.17
C LEU A 91 14.63 5.28 -2.94
N GLY A 92 14.20 4.83 -1.75
CA GLY A 92 12.83 4.91 -1.28
C GLY A 92 12.46 6.33 -0.84
N ARG A 93 11.20 6.68 -1.06
CA ARG A 93 10.63 7.95 -0.58
C ARG A 93 10.46 7.87 0.92
N THR A 94 10.83 8.93 1.62
CA THR A 94 10.63 9.03 3.07
C THR A 94 9.38 9.83 3.39
N PRO A 95 8.68 9.51 4.49
CA PRO A 95 7.57 10.34 4.96
C PRO A 95 8.04 11.78 5.20
N PRO A 96 7.16 12.79 5.02
CA PRO A 96 7.47 14.16 5.39
C PRO A 96 7.89 14.26 6.86
N PRO A 97 8.77 15.22 7.23
CA PRO A 97 9.19 15.39 8.61
C PRO A 97 8.01 15.47 9.59
N GLY A 98 8.04 14.64 10.62
CA GLY A 98 7.02 14.59 11.66
C GLY A 98 5.70 13.90 11.27
N ALA A 99 5.60 13.34 10.05
CA ALA A 99 4.46 12.52 9.69
C ALA A 99 4.40 11.22 10.52
N ARG A 100 3.22 10.61 10.57
CA ARG A 100 3.01 9.25 11.06
C ARG A 100 2.68 8.35 9.89
N VAL A 101 3.20 7.13 9.93
CA VAL A 101 2.88 6.07 8.97
C VAL A 101 1.81 5.19 9.63
N LEU A 102 0.72 4.93 8.90
CA LEU A 102 -0.29 3.94 9.27
C LEU A 102 -0.18 2.75 8.31
N ASN A 103 -0.43 1.55 8.81
CA ASN A 103 -0.69 0.39 7.96
C ASN A 103 -2.07 0.53 7.34
N VAL A 104 -2.21 0.10 6.09
CA VAL A 104 -3.47 0.04 5.37
C VAL A 104 -3.70 -1.41 4.95
N TYR A 105 -4.86 -1.94 5.32
CA TYR A 105 -5.28 -3.30 5.03
C TYR A 105 -6.55 -3.27 4.20
N THR A 106 -6.58 -3.97 3.08
CA THR A 106 -7.78 -4.07 2.25
C THR A 106 -8.29 -5.50 2.19
N ARG A 107 -9.61 -5.68 2.27
CA ARG A 107 -10.26 -6.96 2.03
C ARG A 107 -11.58 -6.83 1.29
N VAL A 108 -11.80 -7.77 0.38
CA VAL A 108 -13.13 -8.08 -0.14
C VAL A 108 -13.82 -9.03 0.85
N VAL A 109 -15.00 -8.66 1.34
CA VAL A 109 -15.63 -9.32 2.50
C VAL A 109 -16.53 -10.48 2.09
N ASP A 110 -17.21 -10.37 0.95
CA ASP A 110 -18.24 -11.32 0.53
C ASP A 110 -17.74 -12.19 -0.63
N TRP A 111 -16.57 -12.82 -0.46
CA TRP A 111 -16.12 -13.87 -1.38
C TRP A 111 -17.05 -15.09 -1.26
N THR A 112 -18.17 -15.07 -1.95
CA THR A 112 -19.08 -16.22 -2.01
C THR A 112 -18.72 -17.14 -3.18
N GLU A 113 -19.05 -18.43 -3.08
CA GLU A 113 -19.00 -19.37 -4.21
C GLU A 113 -19.82 -18.89 -5.42
N ALA A 114 -20.81 -18.01 -5.18
CA ALA A 114 -21.63 -17.37 -6.20
C ALA A 114 -20.88 -16.32 -7.05
N LEU A 115 -19.64 -15.96 -6.69
CA LEU A 115 -18.74 -15.26 -7.59
C LEU A 115 -18.15 -16.25 -8.59
N GLN A 116 -19.00 -16.66 -9.53
CA GLN A 116 -18.66 -17.54 -10.64
C GLN A 116 -17.68 -16.81 -11.56
N LEU A 117 -16.40 -16.98 -11.29
CA LEU A 117 -15.36 -16.60 -12.24
C LEU A 117 -15.22 -17.75 -13.23
N SER A 118 -15.13 -17.45 -14.52
CA SER A 118 -14.63 -18.38 -15.55
C SER A 118 -13.15 -18.08 -15.87
N PRO A 119 -12.18 -18.40 -14.99
CA PRO A 119 -10.77 -18.16 -15.27
C PRO A 119 -10.10 -19.30 -16.04
N SER A 120 -9.07 -18.92 -16.78
CA SER A 120 -7.99 -19.84 -17.18
C SER A 120 -7.24 -20.38 -15.95
N ASP A 121 -6.49 -21.49 -16.09
CA ASP A 121 -5.82 -22.14 -14.94
C ASP A 121 -4.84 -21.23 -14.20
N PHE A 122 -4.09 -20.36 -14.90
CA PHE A 122 -3.19 -19.37 -14.26
C PHE A 122 -3.97 -18.34 -13.42
N GLN A 123 -5.11 -17.90 -13.94
CA GLN A 123 -5.99 -17.00 -13.20
C GLN A 123 -6.63 -17.73 -12.01
N ARG A 124 -6.89 -19.04 -12.09
CA ARG A 124 -7.43 -19.82 -10.97
C ARG A 124 -6.50 -19.80 -9.76
N ASP A 125 -5.20 -20.08 -9.95
CA ASP A 125 -4.21 -20.05 -8.85
C ASP A 125 -4.02 -18.64 -8.27
N GLN A 126 -3.97 -17.62 -9.14
CA GLN A 126 -3.89 -16.22 -8.70
C GLN A 126 -5.16 -15.78 -7.97
N MET A 127 -6.33 -16.25 -8.40
CA MET A 127 -7.63 -15.93 -7.79
C MET A 127 -7.82 -16.62 -6.45
N VAL A 128 -7.38 -17.88 -6.28
CA VAL A 128 -7.40 -18.55 -4.97
C VAL A 128 -6.54 -17.77 -3.97
N PHE A 129 -5.35 -17.33 -4.37
CA PHE A 129 -4.51 -16.46 -3.55
C PHE A 129 -5.22 -15.13 -3.22
N ASN A 130 -5.81 -14.47 -4.21
CA ASN A 130 -6.48 -13.18 -4.03
C ASN A 130 -7.75 -13.27 -3.15
N ARG A 131 -8.41 -14.43 -3.08
CA ARG A 131 -9.58 -14.66 -2.21
C ARG A 131 -9.23 -14.60 -0.73
N GLU A 132 -8.08 -15.14 -0.38
CA GLU A 132 -7.62 -15.23 1.01
C GLU A 132 -6.66 -14.07 1.38
N ALA A 133 -6.18 -13.33 0.37
CA ALA A 133 -5.25 -12.24 0.53
C ALA A 133 -5.82 -11.06 1.34
N THR A 134 -4.90 -10.29 1.88
CA THR A 134 -5.14 -8.95 2.41
C THR A 134 -4.28 -8.01 1.58
N GLY A 135 -4.89 -6.98 1.00
CA GLY A 135 -4.15 -5.86 0.41
C GLY A 135 -3.34 -5.17 1.51
N LEU A 136 -2.13 -4.73 1.18
CA LEU A 136 -1.20 -4.11 2.12
C LEU A 136 -0.62 -2.86 1.48
N ASP A 137 -0.86 -1.73 2.12
CA ASP A 137 -0.27 -0.44 1.77
C ASP A 137 0.05 0.34 3.06
N HIS A 138 0.58 1.53 2.91
CA HIS A 138 0.84 2.44 4.02
C HIS A 138 0.20 3.80 3.73
N LEU A 139 -0.14 4.54 4.76
CA LEU A 139 -0.63 5.91 4.66
C LEU A 139 0.28 6.83 5.45
N TRP A 140 0.73 7.92 4.81
CA TRP A 140 1.34 9.01 5.53
C TRP A 140 0.28 10.00 6.00
N VAL A 141 0.19 10.21 7.31
CA VAL A 141 -0.54 11.32 7.92
C VAL A 141 0.48 12.38 8.29
N THR A 142 0.41 13.53 7.62
CA THR A 142 1.39 14.60 7.82
C THR A 142 1.29 15.21 9.21
N ARG A 143 2.35 15.89 9.66
CA ARG A 143 2.35 16.59 10.94
C ARG A 143 1.20 17.60 11.05
N ALA A 144 0.99 18.40 9.99
CA ALA A 144 -0.08 19.39 9.96
C ALA A 144 -1.48 18.75 10.05
N GLU A 145 -1.67 17.58 9.44
CA GLU A 145 -2.93 16.85 9.54
C GLU A 145 -3.18 16.29 10.93
N LEU A 146 -2.13 15.77 11.58
CA LEU A 146 -2.22 15.31 12.97
C LEU A 146 -2.51 16.45 13.93
N ASP A 147 -1.83 17.59 13.79
CA ASP A 147 -2.07 18.76 14.63
C ASP A 147 -3.51 19.29 14.47
N ALA A 148 -4.09 19.19 13.27
CA ALA A 148 -5.49 19.55 13.03
C ALA A 148 -6.51 18.50 13.52
N LEU A 149 -6.08 17.24 13.69
CA LEU A 149 -6.88 16.17 14.31
C LEU A 149 -6.77 16.17 15.85
N CYS A 150 -5.69 16.71 16.41
CA CYS A 150 -5.41 16.71 17.85
C CYS A 150 -5.62 18.11 18.44
N VAL A 151 -6.86 18.42 18.83
CA VAL A 151 -7.21 19.72 19.38
C VAL A 151 -6.56 19.99 20.75
N ARG A 152 -6.11 21.23 20.97
CA ARG A 152 -5.44 21.61 22.23
C ARG A 152 -6.39 21.83 23.41
N GLU A 153 -7.65 22.16 23.13
CA GLU A 153 -8.69 22.39 24.12
C GLU A 153 -9.86 21.44 23.87
N PRO A 154 -9.70 20.13 24.11
CA PRO A 154 -10.75 19.16 23.87
C PRO A 154 -11.92 19.40 24.82
N ARG A 155 -13.13 19.44 24.27
CA ARG A 155 -14.37 19.43 25.04
C ARG A 155 -15.22 18.27 24.53
N PRO A 156 -15.70 17.36 25.38
CA PRO A 156 -16.59 16.28 24.94
C PRO A 156 -17.75 16.81 24.09
N GLY A 157 -17.98 16.19 22.94
CA GLY A 157 -18.97 16.61 21.95
C GLY A 157 -18.50 17.70 20.97
N ALA A 158 -17.36 18.36 21.21
CA ALA A 158 -16.78 19.28 20.24
C ALA A 158 -16.42 18.51 18.96
N ALA A 159 -16.78 19.08 17.81
CA ALA A 159 -16.60 18.44 16.53
C ALA A 159 -16.14 19.43 15.47
N TRP A 160 -15.30 18.97 14.57
CA TRP A 160 -14.74 19.75 13.47
C TRP A 160 -14.53 18.88 12.25
N GLN A 161 -14.33 19.50 11.10
CA GLN A 161 -13.93 18.77 9.91
C GLN A 161 -12.46 18.41 10.01
N ALA A 162 -12.15 17.13 9.76
CA ALA A 162 -10.78 16.70 9.59
C ALA A 162 -10.17 17.36 8.34
N PRO A 163 -8.83 17.42 8.24
CA PRO A 163 -8.17 18.00 7.09
C PRO A 163 -8.64 17.41 5.76
N ALA A 164 -9.09 18.28 4.85
CA ALA A 164 -9.54 17.84 3.52
C ALA A 164 -8.43 17.12 2.74
N SER A 165 -7.16 17.48 2.98
CA SER A 165 -6.01 16.79 2.40
C SER A 165 -5.94 15.33 2.82
N LEU A 166 -6.19 15.00 4.08
CA LEU A 166 -6.20 13.61 4.57
C LEU A 166 -7.36 12.82 3.95
N ALA A 167 -8.58 13.38 3.99
CA ALA A 167 -9.76 12.74 3.42
C ALA A 167 -9.59 12.45 1.91
N ARG A 168 -9.04 13.41 1.16
CA ARG A 168 -8.74 13.23 -0.28
C ARG A 168 -7.60 12.25 -0.52
N ARG A 169 -6.55 12.22 0.32
CA ARG A 169 -5.46 11.26 0.20
C ARG A 169 -5.97 9.83 0.36
N LEU A 170 -6.75 9.59 1.41
CA LEU A 170 -7.45 8.33 1.65
C LEU A 170 -8.25 7.94 0.41
N ALA A 171 -9.15 8.82 -0.04
CA ALA A 171 -10.06 8.56 -1.14
C ALA A 171 -9.34 8.23 -2.46
N ARG A 172 -8.27 8.97 -2.79
CA ARG A 172 -7.57 8.82 -4.06
C ARG A 172 -6.66 7.60 -4.11
N PHE A 173 -5.95 7.33 -3.01
CA PHE A 173 -4.80 6.43 -3.02
C PHE A 173 -5.00 5.15 -2.20
N HIS A 174 -5.87 5.16 -1.19
CA HIS A 174 -6.01 4.05 -0.24
C HIS A 174 -7.39 3.39 -0.26
N LEU A 175 -8.42 4.09 -0.73
CA LEU A 175 -9.74 3.51 -0.97
C LEU A 175 -9.79 2.86 -2.36
N VAL A 176 -8.94 1.86 -2.55
CA VAL A 176 -8.78 1.10 -3.81
C VAL A 176 -8.76 -0.39 -3.51
N ASP A 177 -9.08 -1.21 -4.51
CA ASP A 177 -8.98 -2.67 -4.39
C ASP A 177 -7.59 -3.15 -4.83
N ASP A 178 -6.67 -3.22 -3.86
CA ASP A 178 -5.31 -3.73 -4.02
C ASP A 178 -5.17 -5.22 -3.60
N VAL A 179 -6.28 -5.87 -3.24
CA VAL A 179 -6.30 -7.30 -2.89
C VAL A 179 -5.94 -8.15 -4.10
N ARG A 180 -6.37 -7.72 -5.29
CA ARG A 180 -6.26 -8.50 -6.53
C ARG A 180 -5.01 -8.18 -7.35
N GLY A 181 -4.28 -7.14 -6.98
CA GLY A 181 -3.08 -6.66 -7.68
C GLY A 181 -2.90 -5.15 -7.52
N GLU A 182 -2.31 -4.49 -8.52
CA GLU A 182 -2.03 -3.03 -8.47
C GLU A 182 -3.16 -2.23 -9.16
N PRO A 183 -4.08 -1.58 -8.41
CA PRO A 183 -5.15 -0.79 -8.98
C PRO A 183 -4.64 0.58 -9.45
N PRO A 184 -5.27 1.17 -10.48
CA PRO A 184 -5.10 2.60 -10.74
C PRO A 184 -5.76 3.42 -9.62
N HIS A 185 -5.02 4.40 -9.10
CA HIS A 185 -5.55 5.39 -8.15
C HIS A 185 -6.63 6.26 -8.80
N TYR A 186 -7.50 6.86 -7.98
CA TYR A 186 -8.50 7.80 -8.46
C TYR A 186 -7.91 9.18 -8.76
N ARG A 187 -8.33 9.76 -9.88
CA ARG A 187 -8.04 11.15 -10.25
C ARG A 187 -8.85 12.10 -9.37
N ARG A 188 -8.40 13.34 -9.24
CA ARG A 188 -9.14 14.38 -8.49
C ARG A 188 -10.59 14.54 -8.96
N SER A 189 -10.82 14.48 -10.27
CA SER A 189 -12.16 14.60 -10.88
C SER A 189 -13.08 13.41 -10.61
N GLU A 190 -12.51 12.26 -10.20
CA GLU A 190 -13.24 11.03 -9.90
C GLU A 190 -13.66 10.97 -8.43
N VAL A 191 -13.18 11.88 -7.59
CA VAL A 191 -13.61 12.01 -6.18
C VAL A 191 -14.85 12.90 -6.13
N ARG A 192 -16.03 12.27 -6.00
CA ARG A 192 -17.33 12.97 -5.87
C ARG A 192 -17.60 13.41 -4.43
N ALA A 193 -17.17 12.61 -3.46
CA ALA A 193 -17.21 12.96 -2.04
C ALA A 193 -16.00 12.37 -1.31
N ALA A 194 -15.44 13.14 -0.37
CA ALA A 194 -14.41 12.69 0.56
C ALA A 194 -14.50 13.57 1.82
N GLU A 195 -15.25 13.08 2.80
CA GLU A 195 -15.57 13.81 4.03
C GLU A 195 -15.12 13.01 5.23
N LEU A 196 -14.44 13.67 6.16
CA LEU A 196 -14.05 13.09 7.43
C LEU A 196 -14.25 14.14 8.53
N ARG A 197 -14.93 13.74 9.59
CA ARG A 197 -15.29 14.56 10.74
C ARG A 197 -14.68 13.94 11.98
N ALA A 198 -14.14 14.80 12.84
CA ALA A 198 -13.61 14.43 14.15
C ALA A 198 -14.56 14.94 15.24
N THR A 199 -14.78 14.14 16.28
CA THR A 199 -15.59 14.50 17.44
C THR A 199 -14.93 14.01 18.72
N VAL A 200 -14.65 14.90 19.68
CA VAL A 200 -14.17 14.49 21.01
C VAL A 200 -15.25 13.64 21.68
N ARG A 201 -14.90 12.41 22.06
CA ARG A 201 -15.78 11.51 22.82
C ARG A 201 -15.57 11.69 24.31
N GLU A 202 -14.33 11.65 24.74
CA GLU A 202 -13.95 11.66 26.15
C GLU A 202 -12.56 12.26 26.33
N THR A 203 -12.32 12.72 27.56
CA THR A 203 -11.04 13.21 28.04
C THR A 203 -10.78 12.57 29.39
N SER A 204 -9.59 12.04 29.61
CA SER A 204 -9.20 11.41 30.87
C SER A 204 -8.50 12.41 31.81
N PRO A 205 -8.56 12.21 33.15
CA PRO A 205 -7.82 13.02 34.11
C PRO A 205 -6.30 13.01 33.89
N GLU A 206 -5.77 11.93 33.31
CA GLU A 206 -4.36 11.74 32.98
C GLU A 206 -3.94 12.47 31.69
N GLY A 207 -4.87 13.14 31.00
CA GLY A 207 -4.59 13.95 29.82
C GLY A 207 -4.76 13.23 28.48
N TRP A 208 -5.35 12.04 28.45
CA TRP A 208 -5.71 11.33 27.21
C TRP A 208 -7.01 11.86 26.63
N VAL A 209 -7.10 11.88 25.30
CA VAL A 209 -8.28 12.34 24.55
C VAL A 209 -8.63 11.32 23.50
N THR A 210 -9.86 10.81 23.56
CA THR A 210 -10.42 9.94 22.52
C THR A 210 -11.27 10.77 21.57
N VAL A 211 -10.94 10.71 20.29
CA VAL A 211 -11.66 11.39 19.21
C VAL A 211 -12.24 10.34 18.28
N ALA A 212 -13.55 10.35 18.11
CA ALA A 212 -14.19 9.53 17.08
C ALA A 212 -14.05 10.21 15.71
N LEU A 213 -13.80 9.37 14.71
CA LEU A 213 -13.71 9.73 13.30
C LEU A 213 -14.93 9.16 12.60
N SER A 214 -15.62 9.97 11.81
CA SER A 214 -16.71 9.49 10.95
C SER A 214 -16.76 10.25 9.64
N GLY A 215 -17.25 9.61 8.59
CA GLY A 215 -17.21 10.21 7.26
C GLY A 215 -17.92 9.43 6.19
N ARG A 216 -17.87 9.96 4.96
CA ARG A 216 -18.35 9.28 3.76
C ARG A 216 -17.47 9.58 2.57
N PHE A 217 -17.48 8.68 1.60
CA PHE A 217 -16.76 8.85 0.36
C PHE A 217 -17.56 8.33 -0.83
N GLU A 218 -17.30 8.90 -2.00
CA GLU A 218 -17.88 8.50 -3.27
C GLU A 218 -16.83 8.71 -4.37
N LEU A 219 -16.42 7.62 -4.99
CA LEU A 219 -15.39 7.55 -6.00
C LEU A 219 -16.00 6.97 -7.27
N ASP A 220 -15.92 7.71 -8.35
CA ASP A 220 -16.55 7.36 -9.62
C ASP A 220 -15.59 7.61 -10.79
N ALA A 221 -15.08 6.49 -11.31
CA ALA A 221 -14.29 6.42 -12.52
C ALA A 221 -15.00 5.56 -13.60
N LYS A 222 -16.34 5.55 -13.62
CA LYS A 222 -17.12 4.82 -14.63
C LYS A 222 -16.88 5.33 -16.05
N ASP A 223 -16.51 6.60 -16.19
CA ASP A 223 -16.18 7.24 -17.47
C ASP A 223 -14.76 6.90 -17.97
N ASP A 224 -13.95 6.16 -17.19
CA ASP A 224 -12.66 5.67 -17.66
C ASP A 224 -12.89 4.55 -18.71
N PRO A 225 -12.55 4.78 -19.99
CA PRO A 225 -12.86 3.83 -21.05
C PRO A 225 -12.02 2.55 -20.96
N SER A 226 -10.91 2.58 -20.21
CA SER A 226 -10.04 1.42 -20.05
C SER A 226 -10.44 0.59 -18.83
N TYR A 227 -10.78 1.27 -17.73
CA TYR A 227 -10.95 0.64 -16.41
C TYR A 227 -12.10 1.27 -15.61
N PRO A 228 -13.36 1.08 -16.06
CA PRO A 228 -14.53 1.61 -15.37
C PRO A 228 -14.65 0.98 -13.99
N ARG A 229 -14.75 1.83 -12.97
CA ARG A 229 -14.81 1.41 -11.56
C ARG A 229 -15.43 2.49 -10.68
N TRP A 230 -15.93 2.08 -9.52
CA TRP A 230 -16.44 3.01 -8.51
C TRP A 230 -16.34 2.38 -7.12
N PHE A 231 -16.25 3.22 -6.07
CA PHE A 231 -16.30 2.79 -4.68
C PHE A 231 -16.97 3.87 -3.83
N ARG A 232 -18.00 3.50 -3.06
CA ARG A 232 -18.74 4.43 -2.20
C ARG A 232 -19.06 3.77 -0.87
N GLY A 233 -19.04 4.56 0.20
CA GLY A 233 -19.20 4.02 1.54
C GLY A 233 -19.04 5.05 2.64
N SER A 234 -18.82 4.55 3.85
CA SER A 234 -18.61 5.33 5.05
C SER A 234 -17.25 5.06 5.67
N LEU A 235 -16.79 6.03 6.46
CA LEU A 235 -15.62 5.95 7.31
C LEU A 235 -16.09 5.97 8.76
N ASP A 236 -15.54 5.10 9.60
CA ASP A 236 -15.75 5.10 11.05
C ASP A 236 -14.45 4.71 11.75
N GLY A 237 -14.15 5.33 12.89
CA GLY A 237 -12.90 5.05 13.58
C GLY A 237 -12.68 5.89 14.81
N ALA A 238 -11.45 5.84 15.33
CA ALA A 238 -11.05 6.61 16.48
C ALA A 238 -9.55 6.90 16.45
N LEU A 239 -9.16 8.01 17.06
CA LEU A 239 -7.78 8.28 17.42
C LEU A 239 -7.69 8.65 18.89
N GLU A 240 -6.53 8.40 19.48
CA GLU A 240 -6.28 8.68 20.88
C GLU A 240 -4.88 9.24 21.09
N TYR A 241 -4.85 10.42 21.71
CA TYR A 241 -3.62 11.16 21.94
C TYR A 241 -3.56 11.77 23.33
N HIS A 242 -2.34 12.09 23.77
CA HIS A 242 -2.07 12.76 25.03
C HIS A 242 -1.86 14.26 24.80
N LEU A 243 -2.55 15.10 25.58
CA LEU A 243 -2.59 16.56 25.38
C LEU A 243 -1.22 17.24 25.50
N LEU A 244 -0.43 16.84 26.51
CA LEU A 244 0.86 17.51 26.80
C LEU A 244 2.01 17.00 25.93
N THR A 245 2.09 15.69 25.69
CA THR A 245 3.21 15.07 24.96
C THR A 245 2.95 14.97 23.45
N ALA A 246 1.70 15.16 23.01
CA ALA A 246 1.25 14.86 21.65
C ALA A 246 1.54 13.42 21.22
N GLU A 247 1.70 12.52 22.20
CA GLU A 247 1.83 11.08 21.95
C GLU A 247 0.51 10.55 21.37
N LEU A 248 0.61 9.80 20.28
CA LEU A 248 -0.51 9.15 19.61
C LEU A 248 -0.40 7.65 19.90
N ARG A 249 -1.35 7.09 20.65
CA ARG A 249 -1.33 5.66 21.04
C ARG A 249 -2.29 4.79 20.23
N ARG A 250 -3.28 5.42 19.61
CA ARG A 250 -4.26 4.75 18.74
C ARG A 250 -4.60 5.65 17.57
N PHE A 251 -4.65 5.06 16.39
CA PHE A 251 -5.30 5.62 15.23
C PHE A 251 -5.88 4.43 14.50
N GLU A 252 -7.20 4.38 14.39
CA GLU A 252 -7.93 3.33 13.67
C GLU A 252 -8.98 3.99 12.79
N LEU A 253 -9.08 3.53 11.54
CA LEU A 253 -10.10 3.99 10.60
C LEU A 253 -10.53 2.84 9.72
N LEU A 254 -11.82 2.53 9.73
CA LEU A 254 -12.44 1.56 8.85
C LEU A 254 -13.24 2.30 7.77
N ALA A 255 -12.87 2.11 6.53
CA ALA A 255 -13.72 2.37 5.38
C ALA A 255 -14.48 1.09 5.03
N GLU A 256 -15.80 1.19 4.89
CA GLU A 256 -16.63 0.09 4.40
C GLU A 256 -17.61 0.61 3.36
N GLY A 257 -17.78 -0.15 2.27
CA GLY A 257 -18.72 0.23 1.24
C GLY A 257 -18.89 -0.81 0.14
N GLN A 258 -19.54 -0.38 -0.94
CA GLN A 258 -19.70 -1.16 -2.17
C GLN A 258 -18.78 -0.60 -3.24
N THR A 259 -18.15 -1.49 -3.99
CA THR A 259 -17.28 -1.18 -5.12
C THR A 259 -17.62 -2.08 -6.30
N GLU A 260 -17.21 -1.67 -7.49
CA GLU A 260 -17.30 -2.49 -8.70
C GLU A 260 -16.17 -2.12 -9.66
N GLY A 261 -15.82 -3.05 -10.54
CA GLY A 261 -14.89 -2.81 -11.64
C GLY A 261 -13.51 -3.43 -11.44
N SER A 262 -12.64 -3.14 -12.39
CA SER A 262 -11.27 -3.68 -12.42
C SER A 262 -10.32 -2.70 -13.10
N GLY A 263 -9.07 -2.69 -12.66
CA GLY A 263 -7.95 -2.05 -13.33
C GLY A 263 -7.11 -3.05 -14.13
N ARG A 264 -6.12 -2.51 -14.85
CA ARG A 264 -5.16 -3.27 -15.68
C ARG A 264 -4.57 -4.48 -14.98
N TYR A 265 -4.26 -4.35 -13.68
CA TYR A 265 -3.58 -5.37 -12.90
C TYR A 265 -4.44 -5.94 -11.76
N THR A 266 -5.74 -5.68 -11.76
CA THR A 266 -6.68 -6.23 -10.78
C THR A 266 -7.83 -6.98 -11.49
N PRO A 267 -7.54 -7.97 -12.34
CA PRO A 267 -8.58 -8.72 -13.05
C PRO A 267 -9.40 -9.57 -12.08
N GLY A 268 -10.49 -10.16 -12.57
CA GLY A 268 -11.27 -11.13 -11.80
C GLY A 268 -12.08 -10.51 -10.67
N ALA A 269 -12.72 -9.36 -10.94
CA ALA A 269 -13.66 -8.78 -10.00
C ALA A 269 -14.84 -9.75 -9.78
N PRO A 270 -15.43 -9.75 -8.58
CA PRO A 270 -16.78 -10.25 -8.36
C PRO A 270 -17.74 -9.75 -9.46
N GLU A 271 -18.69 -10.58 -9.88
CA GLU A 271 -19.75 -10.12 -10.78
C GLU A 271 -20.67 -9.14 -10.05
N GLY A 272 -20.84 -7.95 -10.62
CA GLY A 272 -21.61 -6.87 -10.03
C GLY A 272 -20.95 -6.23 -8.79
N PRO A 273 -21.69 -5.37 -8.07
CA PRO A 273 -21.16 -4.67 -6.91
C PRO A 273 -20.83 -5.61 -5.75
N TYR A 274 -19.66 -5.41 -5.13
CA TYR A 274 -19.19 -6.22 -4.00
C TYR A 274 -18.72 -5.35 -2.84
N ARG A 275 -18.64 -5.94 -1.64
CA ARG A 275 -18.21 -5.24 -0.43
C ARG A 275 -16.70 -5.24 -0.28
N LEU A 276 -16.14 -4.05 -0.11
CA LEU A 276 -14.74 -3.80 0.16
C LEU A 276 -14.61 -3.09 1.52
N ARG A 277 -13.63 -3.53 2.29
CA ARG A 277 -13.20 -2.88 3.53
C ARG A 277 -11.75 -2.45 3.40
N VAL A 278 -11.46 -1.26 3.89
CA VAL A 278 -10.09 -0.75 4.06
C VAL A 278 -9.93 -0.33 5.51
N ALA A 279 -8.98 -0.92 6.23
CA ALA A 279 -8.66 -0.55 7.60
C ALA A 279 -7.31 0.17 7.64
N CYS A 280 -7.21 1.26 8.39
CA CYS A 280 -5.96 1.94 8.69
C CYS A 280 -5.68 1.82 10.18
N GLU A 281 -4.45 1.46 10.57
CA GLU A 281 -4.05 1.45 11.98
C GLU A 281 -2.60 1.88 12.20
N LEU A 282 -2.26 2.26 13.44
CA LEU A 282 -0.86 2.43 13.82
C LEU A 282 -0.10 1.11 13.67
N PRO A 283 1.11 1.12 13.09
CA PRO A 283 1.88 -0.10 12.94
C PRO A 283 2.28 -0.67 14.31
N PRO A 284 2.27 -2.00 14.48
CA PRO A 284 2.68 -2.64 15.73
C PRO A 284 4.19 -2.59 15.97
N ASP A 285 4.98 -2.37 14.91
CA ASP A 285 6.43 -2.32 14.96
C ASP A 285 7.01 -1.19 14.10
N ALA A 286 8.29 -0.90 14.31
CA ALA A 286 8.99 0.17 13.60
C ALA A 286 9.32 -0.20 12.14
N PHE A 287 9.27 -1.47 11.73
CA PHE A 287 9.67 -1.85 10.37
C PHE A 287 8.65 -1.43 9.32
N ALA A 288 7.37 -1.38 9.68
CA ALA A 288 6.31 -0.88 8.81
C ALA A 288 6.49 0.60 8.42
N VAL A 289 7.29 1.39 9.13
CA VAL A 289 7.47 2.82 8.80
C VAL A 289 8.43 3.05 7.62
N ASP A 290 9.20 2.04 7.23
CA ASP A 290 10.24 2.14 6.18
C ASP A 290 9.71 1.88 4.76
N VAL A 291 8.48 1.39 4.63
CA VAL A 291 7.85 1.12 3.33
C VAL A 291 6.97 2.31 2.93
N PRO A 292 7.28 3.02 1.83
CA PRO A 292 6.46 4.14 1.39
C PRO A 292 5.10 3.66 0.85
N PRO A 293 4.03 4.48 1.01
CA PRO A 293 2.75 4.30 0.35
C PRO A 293 2.92 4.12 -1.15
N GLN A 294 2.15 3.23 -1.77
CA GLN A 294 2.17 3.09 -3.23
C GLN A 294 1.78 4.40 -3.93
N GLY A 295 0.80 5.11 -3.36
CA GLY A 295 0.37 6.45 -3.80
C GLY A 295 1.50 7.48 -3.86
N SER A 296 2.53 7.33 -3.03
CA SER A 296 3.66 8.27 -2.98
C SER A 296 4.52 8.26 -4.25
N ARG A 297 4.33 7.28 -5.17
CA ARG A 297 4.97 7.27 -6.50
C ARG A 297 4.78 8.57 -7.28
N SER A 298 3.68 9.29 -7.01
CA SER A 298 3.43 10.65 -7.47
C SER A 298 3.43 11.63 -6.27
N VAL A 299 4.58 11.82 -5.60
CA VAL A 299 4.70 12.56 -4.31
C VAL A 299 3.92 13.88 -4.27
N LEU A 300 4.06 14.72 -5.30
CA LEU A 300 3.37 16.02 -5.34
C LEU A 300 1.86 15.86 -5.27
N ASP A 301 1.33 14.89 -6.00
CA ASP A 301 -0.10 14.62 -6.07
C ASP A 301 -0.59 13.83 -4.84
N TYR A 302 0.29 13.10 -4.16
CA TYR A 302 0.01 12.37 -2.93
C TYR A 302 -0.06 13.28 -1.70
N LEU A 303 0.92 14.18 -1.54
CA LEU A 303 0.98 15.12 -0.42
C LEU A 303 0.04 16.31 -0.61
N VAL A 304 -0.29 16.66 -1.85
CA VAL A 304 -1.28 17.68 -2.21
C VAL A 304 -2.44 17.04 -3.01
N PRO A 305 -3.29 16.23 -2.36
CA PRO A 305 -4.28 15.38 -3.03
C PRO A 305 -5.53 16.12 -3.51
#